data_AF-A0A961HZQ2-F1
#
_entry.id   AF-A0A961HZQ2-F1
#
_cell.length_a   1.000
_cell.length_b   1.000
_cell.length_c   1.000
_cell.angle_alpha   90.00
_cell.angle_beta   90.00
_cell.angle_gamma   90.00
#
_symmetry.space_group_name_H-M   'P 1'
#
loop_
_entity.id
_entity.type
_entity.pdbx_description
1 polymer ?
#
loop_
_entity_poly.entity_id
_entity_poly.type
_entity_poly.pdbx_seq_one_letter_code
_entity_poly.pdbx_strand_id
1 'polypeptide(L)'
;SILVAVPLGVGAGLLIGIAAYRSALVERLLRPVLDLMQTIPVFAYLVPILILFGFGPTAAVVATIIYAMPPMTRITLLALQRVPSEVRDLGNMVGCTRRQLMWQVLLPSAKDALMLGVNQVIMLSLNMVIIAAMIGAGGLGFDVLAALRRLDFGAGVEAGFAIVALAVVLDRLSQAMARRAPGPATGGSWAARHPYLLAGLATIVLAGLLGLVLPAIQSYPEALKLSSGSFWDRLVAWINVNYFDTLEAFKNLLLLNLLIPFKRVLLDLPWLGVVLLLGWAGWRLGGVRLALVTAGLPLLIAMIGLWEKAMITVYLCGISTLIALLIGVPIG
;
A
#
# COMPACT_ATOMS: atom_id res chain seq x y z
N SER A 1 -2.70 -9.82 -11.71
CA SER A 1 -1.56 -9.71 -10.77
C SER A 1 -2.01 -9.81 -9.31
N ILE A 2 -2.98 -9.00 -8.85
CA ILE A 2 -3.42 -8.93 -7.42
C ILE A 2 -3.80 -10.30 -6.84
N LEU A 3 -4.64 -11.08 -7.56
CA LEU A 3 -5.12 -12.38 -7.09
C LEU A 3 -3.98 -13.39 -6.83
N VAL A 4 -2.83 -13.22 -7.50
CA VAL A 4 -1.63 -14.05 -7.29
C VAL A 4 -0.70 -13.41 -6.25
N ALA A 5 -0.49 -12.10 -6.34
CA ALA A 5 0.44 -11.38 -5.48
C ALA A 5 -0.02 -11.35 -4.00
N VAL A 6 -1.32 -11.20 -3.74
CA VAL A 6 -1.86 -11.10 -2.38
C VAL A 6 -1.64 -12.40 -1.59
N PRO A 7 -2.07 -13.59 -2.04
CA PRO A 7 -1.83 -14.83 -1.30
C PRO A 7 -0.34 -15.11 -1.07
N LEU A 8 0.49 -14.85 -2.08
CA LEU A 8 1.94 -15.02 -1.98
C LEU A 8 2.57 -14.02 -1.01
N GLY A 9 2.15 -12.76 -1.04
CA GLY A 9 2.62 -11.71 -0.13
C GLY A 9 2.20 -11.96 1.31
N VAL A 10 0.94 -12.39 1.54
CA VAL A 10 0.46 -12.81 2.86
C VAL A 10 1.26 -14.00 3.37
N GLY A 11 1.44 -15.03 2.54
CA GLY A 11 2.19 -16.24 2.90
C GLY A 11 3.66 -15.94 3.22
N ALA A 12 4.35 -15.20 2.35
CA ALA A 12 5.73 -14.80 2.56
C ALA A 12 5.89 -13.94 3.82
N GLY A 13 5.04 -12.92 4.00
CA GLY A 13 5.09 -12.05 5.18
C GLY A 13 4.80 -12.80 6.47
N LEU A 14 3.83 -13.72 6.48
CA LEU A 14 3.53 -14.57 7.62
C LEU A 14 4.74 -15.45 7.99
N LEU A 15 5.35 -16.12 7.01
CA LEU A 15 6.50 -17.00 7.25
C LEU A 15 7.72 -16.22 7.78
N ILE A 16 8.02 -15.07 7.20
CA ILE A 16 9.12 -14.20 7.64
C ILE A 16 8.81 -13.65 9.05
N GLY A 17 7.55 -13.29 9.33
CA GLY A 17 7.13 -12.80 10.64
C GLY A 17 7.24 -13.87 11.73
N ILE A 18 6.87 -15.12 11.42
CA ILE A 18 7.06 -16.27 12.32
C ILE A 18 8.56 -16.51 12.56
N ALA A 19 9.40 -16.40 11.52
CA ALA A 19 10.85 -16.55 11.66
C ALA A 19 11.45 -15.46 12.57
N ALA A 20 11.00 -14.21 12.43
CA ALA A 20 11.40 -13.09 13.29
C ALA A 20 10.97 -13.33 14.75
N TYR A 21 9.74 -13.79 14.98
CA TYR A 21 9.25 -14.10 16.33
C TYR A 21 10.05 -15.22 17.02
N ARG A 22 10.54 -16.20 16.25
CA ARG A 22 11.29 -17.34 16.81
C ARG A 22 12.74 -16.99 17.17
N SER A 23 13.32 -15.94 16.62
CA SER A 23 14.72 -15.59 16.83
C SER A 23 14.92 -14.08 16.91
N ALA A 24 15.38 -13.62 18.07
CA ALA A 24 15.73 -12.21 18.29
C ALA A 24 16.83 -11.72 17.32
N LEU A 25 17.72 -12.60 16.85
CA LEU A 25 18.72 -12.26 15.85
C LEU A 25 18.09 -12.00 14.47
N VAL A 26 17.14 -12.86 14.06
CA VAL A 26 16.41 -12.70 12.80
C VAL A 26 15.57 -11.41 12.84
N GLU A 27 14.90 -11.13 13.95
CA GLU A 27 14.17 -9.88 14.15
C GLU A 27 15.08 -8.65 14.02
N ARG A 28 16.25 -8.65 14.68
CA ARG A 28 17.20 -7.54 14.63
C ARG A 28 17.76 -7.30 13.22
N LEU A 29 17.99 -8.36 12.45
CA LEU A 29 18.47 -8.26 11.06
C LEU A 29 17.38 -7.85 10.08
N LEU A 30 16.14 -8.33 10.25
CA LEU A 30 15.04 -8.03 9.34
C LEU A 30 14.50 -6.60 9.51
N ARG A 31 14.48 -6.05 10.73
CA ARG A 31 13.98 -4.69 11.00
C ARG A 31 14.49 -3.64 10.00
N PRO A 32 15.82 -3.45 9.79
CA PRO A 32 16.32 -2.46 8.83
C PRO A 32 15.95 -2.79 7.38
N VAL A 33 15.88 -4.07 7.00
CA VAL A 33 15.49 -4.47 5.64
C VAL A 33 14.02 -4.12 5.38
N LEU A 34 13.13 -4.44 6.32
CA LEU A 34 11.70 -4.11 6.22
C LEU A 34 11.47 -2.60 6.21
N ASP A 35 12.20 -1.84 7.04
CA ASP A 35 12.12 -0.38 7.06
C ASP A 35 12.64 0.20 5.74
N LEU A 36 13.71 -0.36 5.16
CA LEU A 36 14.21 0.05 3.84
C LEU A 36 13.18 -0.23 2.73
N MET A 37 12.57 -1.43 2.72
CA MET A 37 11.55 -1.81 1.74
C MET A 37 10.31 -0.90 1.81
N GLN A 38 9.98 -0.34 2.99
CA GLN A 38 8.85 0.57 3.17
C GLN A 38 9.19 2.04 2.85
N THR A 39 10.47 2.42 2.93
CA THR A 39 10.90 3.82 2.80
C THR A 39 11.50 4.16 1.44
N ILE A 40 12.05 3.17 0.71
CA ILE A 40 12.52 3.38 -0.66
C ILE A 40 11.32 3.73 -1.56
N PRO A 41 11.37 4.83 -2.33
CA PRO A 41 10.35 5.15 -3.30
C PRO A 41 10.13 4.00 -4.29
N VAL A 42 8.88 3.68 -4.60
CA VAL A 42 8.54 2.50 -5.40
C VAL A 42 9.30 2.44 -6.73
N PHE A 43 9.42 3.58 -7.41
CA PHE A 43 10.13 3.67 -8.69
C PHE A 43 11.62 3.32 -8.61
N ALA A 44 12.27 3.53 -7.47
CA ALA A 44 13.70 3.27 -7.31
C ALA A 44 14.01 1.77 -7.31
N TYR A 45 13.22 0.95 -6.60
CA TYR A 45 13.42 -0.51 -6.62
C TYR A 45 12.81 -1.17 -7.86
N LEU A 46 11.93 -0.47 -8.59
CA LEU A 46 11.33 -0.98 -9.82
C LEU A 46 12.39 -1.19 -10.92
N VAL A 47 13.40 -0.32 -11.00
CA VAL A 47 14.47 -0.42 -12.02
C VAL A 47 15.21 -1.77 -11.94
N PRO A 48 15.74 -2.20 -10.77
CA PRO A 48 16.29 -3.55 -10.63
C PRO A 48 15.32 -4.68 -11.00
N ILE A 49 14.04 -4.57 -10.61
CA ILE A 49 13.03 -5.59 -10.93
C ILE A 49 12.83 -5.70 -12.44
N LEU A 50 12.76 -4.57 -13.15
CA LEU A 50 12.59 -4.55 -14.61
C LEU A 50 13.82 -5.12 -15.33
N ILE A 51 15.02 -4.89 -14.81
CA ILE A 51 16.25 -5.49 -15.37
C ILE A 51 16.22 -7.01 -15.23
N LEU A 52 15.72 -7.53 -14.10
CA LEU A 52 15.70 -8.97 -13.81
C LEU A 52 14.53 -9.72 -14.46
N PHE A 53 13.34 -9.11 -14.49
CA PHE A 53 12.09 -9.77 -14.89
C PHE A 53 11.46 -9.22 -16.18
N GLY A 54 12.02 -8.13 -16.74
CA GLY A 54 11.48 -7.45 -17.91
C GLY A 54 10.23 -6.62 -17.61
N PHE A 55 9.64 -6.07 -18.68
CA PHE A 55 8.34 -5.38 -18.61
C PHE A 55 7.19 -6.38 -18.66
N GLY A 56 6.10 -6.09 -17.92
CA GLY A 56 4.87 -6.87 -17.99
C GLY A 56 4.32 -7.36 -16.64
N PRO A 57 3.33 -8.28 -16.68
CA PRO A 57 2.61 -8.72 -15.48
C PRO A 57 3.46 -9.43 -14.43
N THR A 58 4.55 -10.10 -14.83
CA THR A 58 5.46 -10.83 -13.95
C THR A 58 6.21 -9.89 -13.00
N ALA A 59 6.85 -8.86 -13.55
CA ALA A 59 7.53 -7.81 -12.78
C ALA A 59 6.56 -7.09 -11.84
N ALA A 60 5.33 -6.85 -12.27
CA ALA A 60 4.29 -6.28 -11.42
C ALA A 60 3.92 -7.16 -10.22
N VAL A 61 3.79 -8.48 -10.42
CA VAL A 61 3.52 -9.41 -9.31
C VAL A 61 4.67 -9.40 -8.29
N VAL A 62 5.92 -9.45 -8.76
CA VAL A 62 7.11 -9.42 -7.89
C VAL A 62 7.19 -8.10 -7.13
N ALA A 63 7.04 -6.96 -7.82
CA ALA A 63 7.04 -5.64 -7.20
C ALA A 63 5.94 -5.52 -6.14
N THR A 64 4.73 -6.03 -6.43
CA THR A 64 3.60 -6.02 -5.50
C THR A 64 3.91 -6.85 -4.24
N ILE A 65 4.49 -8.04 -4.38
CA ILE A 65 4.85 -8.90 -3.24
C ILE A 65 5.88 -8.19 -2.36
N ILE A 66 6.94 -7.63 -2.95
CA ILE A 66 8.01 -6.92 -2.24
C ILE A 66 7.42 -5.71 -1.49
N TYR A 67 6.51 -4.97 -2.10
CA TYR A 67 5.88 -3.80 -1.51
C TYR A 67 4.92 -4.12 -0.36
N ALA A 68 4.12 -5.17 -0.52
CA ALA A 68 3.05 -5.49 0.42
C ALA A 68 3.48 -6.42 1.57
N MET A 69 4.60 -7.15 1.43
CA MET A 69 5.10 -8.09 2.44
C MET A 69 5.52 -7.43 3.78
N PRO A 70 6.21 -6.28 3.83
CA PRO A 70 6.70 -5.70 5.07
C PRO A 70 5.66 -5.47 6.19
N PRO A 71 4.47 -4.88 5.93
CA PRO A 71 3.45 -4.73 6.97
C PRO A 71 2.91 -6.06 7.47
N MET A 72 2.75 -7.07 6.61
CA MET A 72 2.32 -8.41 7.04
C MET A 72 3.34 -9.04 7.99
N THR A 73 4.63 -8.93 7.66
CA THR A 73 5.73 -9.41 8.52
C THR A 73 5.70 -8.73 9.89
N ARG A 74 5.56 -7.40 9.92
CA ARG A 74 5.54 -6.60 11.15
C ARG A 74 4.31 -6.91 12.01
N ILE A 75 3.14 -7.01 11.39
CA ILE A 75 1.89 -7.34 12.09
C ILE A 75 1.94 -8.77 12.63
N THR A 76 2.47 -9.72 11.87
CA THR A 76 2.65 -11.10 12.35
C THR A 76 3.55 -11.17 13.58
N LEU A 77 4.70 -10.50 13.54
CA LEU A 77 5.63 -10.43 14.67
C LEU A 77 4.93 -9.86 15.93
N LEU A 78 4.28 -8.70 15.79
CA LEU A 78 3.58 -8.04 16.90
C LEU A 78 2.39 -8.84 17.41
N ALA A 79 1.63 -9.47 16.51
CA ALA A 79 0.48 -10.30 16.86
C ALA A 79 0.89 -11.50 17.72
N LEU A 80 1.97 -12.19 17.34
CA LEU A 80 2.51 -13.32 18.11
C LEU A 80 3.11 -12.90 19.45
N GLN A 81 3.73 -11.71 19.53
CA GLN A 81 4.26 -11.16 20.79
C GLN A 81 3.15 -10.73 21.76
N ARG A 82 1.96 -10.36 21.26
CA ARG A 82 0.81 -9.95 22.07
C ARG A 82 -0.04 -11.12 22.59
N VAL A 83 0.20 -12.35 22.12
CA VAL A 83 -0.50 -13.53 22.68
C VAL A 83 -0.10 -13.70 24.15
N PRO A 84 -1.07 -13.77 25.08
CA PRO A 84 -0.79 -13.93 26.51
C PRO A 84 0.07 -15.17 26.78
N SER A 85 1.00 -15.08 27.73
CA SER A 85 1.93 -16.17 28.06
C SER A 85 1.21 -17.44 28.53
N GLU A 86 0.05 -17.29 29.17
CA GLU A 86 -0.79 -18.38 29.69
C GLU A 86 -1.20 -19.35 28.58
N VAL A 87 -1.44 -18.84 27.36
CA VAL A 87 -1.78 -19.66 26.19
C VAL A 87 -0.59 -20.56 25.80
N ARG A 88 0.63 -20.02 25.93
CA ARG A 88 1.87 -20.76 25.65
C ARG A 88 2.12 -21.80 26.73
N ASP A 89 1.94 -21.44 27.99
CA ASP A 89 2.16 -22.32 29.15
C ASP A 89 1.18 -23.48 29.14
N LEU A 90 -0.10 -23.23 28.82
CA LEU A 90 -1.08 -24.28 28.59
C LEU A 90 -0.64 -25.25 27.48
N GLY A 91 -0.18 -24.72 26.35
CA GLY A 91 0.33 -25.55 25.25
C GLY A 91 1.53 -26.42 25.65
N ASN A 92 2.42 -25.89 26.48
CA ASN A 92 3.56 -26.65 27.02
C ASN A 92 3.11 -27.73 28.02
N MET A 93 2.15 -27.43 28.90
CA MET A 93 1.58 -28.39 29.86
C MET A 93 0.85 -29.55 29.17
N VAL A 94 0.18 -29.28 28.05
CA VAL A 94 -0.48 -30.29 27.20
C VAL A 94 0.55 -31.14 26.41
N GLY A 95 1.83 -30.75 26.40
CA GLY A 95 2.89 -31.48 25.68
C GLY A 95 2.98 -31.16 24.19
N CYS A 96 2.51 -29.99 23.75
CA CYS A 96 2.60 -29.59 22.35
C CYS A 96 4.06 -29.47 21.89
N THR A 97 4.39 -30.10 20.77
CA THR A 97 5.68 -29.86 20.09
C THR A 97 5.77 -28.42 19.61
N ARG A 98 6.98 -27.89 19.37
CA ARG A 98 7.19 -26.51 18.88
C ARG A 98 6.40 -26.19 17.60
N ARG A 99 6.21 -27.17 16.72
CA ARG A 99 5.41 -27.00 15.50
C ARG A 99 3.91 -26.93 15.82
N GLN A 100 3.40 -27.82 16.67
CA GLN A 100 2.01 -27.80 17.11
C GLN A 100 1.69 -26.51 17.87
N LEU A 101 2.55 -26.10 18.80
CA LEU A 101 2.39 -24.86 19.55
C LEU A 101 2.29 -23.65 18.61
N MET A 102 3.13 -23.56 17.57
CA MET A 102 3.07 -22.47 16.60
C MET A 102 1.79 -22.50 15.76
N TRP A 103 1.54 -23.62 15.08
CA TRP A 103 0.51 -23.70 14.04
C TRP A 103 -0.90 -23.98 14.57
N GLN A 104 -1.03 -24.65 15.71
CA GLN A 104 -2.31 -25.06 16.28
C GLN A 104 -2.74 -24.21 17.48
N VAL A 105 -1.80 -23.50 18.13
CA VAL A 105 -2.10 -22.70 19.32
C VAL A 105 -1.88 -21.20 19.06
N LEU A 106 -0.64 -20.78 18.79
CA LEU A 106 -0.29 -19.36 18.68
C LEU A 106 -0.93 -18.68 17.47
N LEU A 107 -0.79 -19.25 16.27
CA LEU A 107 -1.36 -18.65 15.04
C LEU A 107 -2.89 -18.56 15.08
N PRO A 108 -3.64 -19.60 15.48
CA PRO A 108 -5.09 -19.49 15.63
C PRO A 108 -5.51 -18.47 16.69
N SER A 109 -4.77 -18.35 17.79
CA SER A 109 -5.04 -17.35 18.85
C SER A 109 -4.80 -15.92 18.38
N ALA A 110 -3.86 -15.72 17.44
CA ALA A 110 -3.51 -14.42 16.88
C ALA A 110 -4.29 -14.06 15.60
N LYS A 111 -5.22 -14.90 15.14
CA LYS A 111 -5.87 -14.78 13.81
C LYS A 111 -6.48 -13.40 13.54
N ASP A 112 -7.13 -12.79 14.53
CA ASP A 112 -7.84 -11.52 14.35
C ASP A 112 -6.84 -10.38 14.10
N ALA A 113 -5.71 -10.41 14.80
CA ALA A 113 -4.60 -9.49 14.56
C ALA A 113 -3.90 -9.77 13.22
N LEU A 114 -3.75 -11.04 12.81
CA LEU A 114 -3.19 -11.41 11.50
C LEU A 114 -4.07 -10.94 10.33
N MET A 115 -5.39 -10.94 10.50
CA MET A 115 -6.31 -10.44 9.48
C MET A 115 -6.17 -8.94 9.23
N LEU A 116 -5.71 -8.15 10.22
CA LEU A 116 -5.31 -6.76 9.98
C LEU A 116 -4.15 -6.69 8.99
N GLY A 117 -3.18 -7.61 9.09
CA GLY A 117 -2.06 -7.72 8.17
C GLY A 117 -2.48 -8.11 6.76
N VAL A 118 -3.37 -9.10 6.64
CA VAL A 118 -3.97 -9.49 5.35
C VAL A 118 -4.66 -8.30 4.69
N ASN A 119 -5.43 -7.51 5.46
CA ASN A 119 -6.08 -6.33 4.93
C ASN A 119 -5.07 -5.29 4.41
N GLN A 120 -3.96 -5.07 5.13
CA GLN A 120 -2.90 -4.16 4.67
C GLN A 120 -2.23 -4.66 3.38
N VAL A 121 -2.02 -5.97 3.24
CA VAL A 121 -1.46 -6.53 1.99
C VAL A 121 -2.40 -6.27 0.82
N ILE A 122 -3.71 -6.48 1.00
CA ILE A 122 -4.72 -6.23 -0.03
C ILE A 122 -4.73 -4.75 -0.42
N MET A 123 -4.84 -3.85 0.56
CA MET A 123 -4.89 -2.42 0.32
C MET A 123 -3.64 -1.88 -0.38
N LEU A 124 -2.45 -2.30 0.03
CA LEU A 124 -1.21 -1.88 -0.64
C LEU A 124 -1.05 -2.50 -2.03
N SER A 125 -1.55 -3.72 -2.25
CA SER A 125 -1.57 -4.34 -3.56
C SER A 125 -2.49 -3.60 -4.54
N LEU A 126 -3.58 -3.01 -4.04
CA LEU A 126 -4.46 -2.15 -4.84
C LEU A 126 -3.78 -0.84 -5.22
N ASN A 127 -3.07 -0.20 -4.29
CA ASN A 127 -2.26 0.99 -4.59
C ASN A 127 -1.20 0.70 -5.67
N MET A 128 -0.66 -0.53 -5.70
CA MET A 128 0.31 -0.97 -6.69
C MET A 128 -0.28 -1.12 -8.11
N VAL A 129 -1.61 -1.17 -8.30
CA VAL A 129 -2.23 -1.38 -9.63
C VAL A 129 -1.83 -0.31 -10.64
N ILE A 130 -1.78 0.95 -10.23
CA ILE A 130 -1.42 2.06 -11.12
C ILE A 130 0.06 1.97 -11.51
N ILE A 131 0.93 1.66 -10.56
CA ILE A 131 2.38 1.52 -10.81
C ILE A 131 2.66 0.29 -11.68
N ALA A 132 1.98 -0.83 -11.42
CA ALA A 132 2.03 -2.02 -12.24
C ALA A 132 1.63 -1.73 -13.69
N ALA A 133 0.61 -0.89 -13.90
CA ALA A 133 0.22 -0.47 -15.24
C ALA A 133 1.28 0.38 -15.94
N MET A 134 2.02 1.23 -15.21
CA MET A 134 3.13 2.03 -15.77
C MET A 134 4.26 1.15 -16.34
N ILE A 135 4.43 -0.07 -15.85
CA ILE A 135 5.45 -1.04 -16.33
C ILE A 135 4.89 -2.09 -17.30
N GLY A 136 3.70 -1.87 -17.85
CA GLY A 136 3.14 -2.71 -18.90
C GLY A 136 2.36 -3.93 -18.40
N ALA A 137 1.92 -3.97 -17.14
CA ALA A 137 1.03 -5.04 -16.66
C ALA A 137 -0.40 -4.93 -17.20
N GLY A 138 -0.78 -3.79 -17.80
CA GLY A 138 -2.12 -3.52 -18.32
C GLY A 138 -3.18 -3.33 -17.23
N GLY A 139 -4.45 -3.54 -17.60
CA GLY A 139 -5.60 -3.42 -16.70
C GLY A 139 -6.04 -1.97 -16.44
N LEU A 140 -6.97 -1.78 -15.49
CA LEU A 140 -7.60 -0.48 -15.21
C LEU A 140 -6.61 0.67 -14.92
N GLY A 141 -5.45 0.35 -14.33
CA GLY A 141 -4.41 1.36 -14.08
C GLY A 141 -3.82 1.93 -15.37
N PHE A 142 -3.84 1.18 -16.48
CA PHE A 142 -3.37 1.63 -17.78
C PHE A 142 -4.33 2.66 -18.37
N ASP A 143 -5.64 2.42 -18.24
CA ASP A 143 -6.67 3.34 -18.73
C ASP A 143 -6.60 4.68 -18.01
N VAL A 144 -6.42 4.68 -16.68
CA VAL A 144 -6.19 5.91 -15.89
C VAL A 144 -4.93 6.63 -16.34
N LEU A 145 -3.82 5.91 -16.52
CA LEU A 145 -2.55 6.52 -16.95
C LEU A 145 -2.64 7.09 -18.36
N ALA A 146 -3.32 6.40 -19.27
CA ALA A 146 -3.54 6.83 -20.64
C ALA A 146 -4.42 8.08 -20.68
N ALA A 147 -5.48 8.11 -19.89
CA ALA A 147 -6.37 9.26 -19.74
C ALA A 147 -5.62 10.50 -19.22
N LEU A 148 -4.80 10.33 -18.17
CA LEU A 148 -3.94 11.39 -17.65
C LEU A 148 -2.96 11.94 -18.68
N ARG A 149 -2.32 11.06 -19.48
CA ARG A 149 -1.37 11.47 -20.54
C ARG A 149 -2.05 12.19 -21.70
N ARG A 150 -3.32 11.89 -21.96
CA ARG A 150 -4.13 12.51 -23.01
C ARG A 150 -4.93 13.73 -22.54
N LEU A 151 -4.88 14.04 -21.24
CA LEU A 151 -5.72 15.06 -20.60
C LEU A 151 -7.23 14.78 -20.79
N ASP A 152 -7.59 13.50 -20.90
CA ASP A 152 -8.97 13.03 -20.99
C ASP A 152 -9.51 12.84 -19.57
N PHE A 153 -10.08 13.90 -19.01
CA PHE A 153 -10.52 13.92 -17.62
C PHE A 153 -11.70 12.96 -17.40
N GLY A 154 -12.64 12.90 -18.35
CA GLY A 154 -13.81 12.03 -18.27
C GLY A 154 -13.45 10.56 -18.20
N ALA A 155 -12.62 10.08 -19.13
CA ALA A 155 -12.16 8.70 -19.10
C ALA A 155 -11.32 8.40 -17.85
N GLY A 156 -10.50 9.37 -17.41
CA GLY A 156 -9.65 9.22 -16.22
C GLY A 156 -10.45 9.05 -14.93
N VAL A 157 -11.53 9.84 -14.76
CA VAL A 157 -12.42 9.75 -13.61
C VAL A 157 -13.24 8.46 -13.63
N GLU A 158 -13.75 8.05 -14.80
CA GLU A 158 -14.53 6.81 -14.96
C GLU A 158 -13.69 5.57 -14.62
N ALA A 159 -12.47 5.49 -15.16
CA ALA A 159 -11.52 4.42 -14.83
C ALA A 159 -11.10 4.47 -13.35
N GLY A 160 -10.95 5.66 -12.78
CA GLY A 160 -10.70 5.85 -11.34
C GLY A 160 -11.81 5.27 -10.46
N PHE A 161 -13.08 5.54 -10.79
CA PHE A 161 -14.22 4.96 -10.07
C PHE A 161 -14.26 3.44 -10.17
N ALA A 162 -13.92 2.86 -11.32
CA ALA A 162 -13.84 1.41 -11.48
C ALA A 162 -12.79 0.79 -10.54
N ILE A 163 -11.61 1.42 -10.40
CA ILE A 163 -10.57 0.99 -9.46
C ILE A 163 -11.07 1.08 -8.01
N VAL A 164 -11.71 2.20 -7.63
CA VAL A 164 -12.25 2.40 -6.28
C VAL A 164 -13.35 1.38 -5.97
N ALA A 165 -14.26 1.11 -6.90
CA ALA A 165 -15.31 0.12 -6.72
C ALA A 165 -14.72 -1.28 -6.48
N LEU A 166 -13.73 -1.69 -7.27
CA LEU A 166 -13.02 -2.95 -7.06
C LEU A 166 -12.33 -2.99 -5.70
N ALA A 167 -11.67 -1.91 -5.30
CA ALA A 167 -11.02 -1.80 -4.00
C ALA A 167 -12.00 -1.96 -2.84
N VAL A 168 -13.14 -1.26 -2.89
CA VAL A 168 -14.19 -1.35 -1.85
C VAL A 168 -14.79 -2.75 -1.77
N VAL A 169 -15.01 -3.42 -2.90
CA VAL A 169 -15.51 -4.80 -2.91
C VAL A 169 -14.51 -5.74 -2.24
N LEU A 170 -13.22 -5.66 -2.61
CA LEU A 170 -12.18 -6.51 -2.03
C LEU A 170 -11.97 -6.25 -0.54
N ASP A 171 -11.97 -4.98 -0.11
CA ASP A 171 -11.87 -4.61 1.31
C ASP A 171 -13.08 -5.12 2.10
N ARG A 172 -14.30 -4.92 1.61
CA ARG A 172 -15.52 -5.43 2.28
C ARG A 172 -15.52 -6.95 2.42
N LEU A 173 -15.12 -7.68 1.37
CA LEU A 173 -15.04 -9.14 1.41
C LEU A 173 -13.94 -9.62 2.38
N SER A 174 -12.78 -8.96 2.39
CA SER A 174 -11.68 -9.23 3.32
C SER A 174 -12.12 -9.04 4.77
N GLN A 175 -12.77 -7.92 5.08
CA GLN A 175 -13.27 -7.63 6.43
C GLN A 175 -14.39 -8.59 6.85
N ALA A 176 -15.30 -8.95 5.94
CA ALA A 176 -16.34 -9.94 6.21
C ALA A 176 -15.74 -11.32 6.55
N MET A 177 -14.66 -11.71 5.86
CA MET A 177 -13.93 -12.95 6.15
C MET A 177 -13.22 -12.87 7.51
N ALA A 178 -12.63 -11.72 7.84
CA ALA A 178 -11.93 -11.49 9.11
C ALA A 178 -12.87 -11.57 10.33
N ARG A 179 -14.09 -11.03 10.21
CA ARG A 179 -15.08 -10.99 11.29
C ARG A 179 -15.88 -12.28 11.45
N ARG A 180 -15.72 -13.24 10.53
CA ARG A 180 -16.45 -14.50 10.57
C ARG A 180 -15.89 -15.38 11.69
N ALA A 181 -16.64 -15.52 12.78
CA ALA A 181 -16.32 -16.48 13.84
C ALA A 181 -16.23 -17.91 13.26
N PRO A 182 -15.24 -18.72 13.67
CA PRO A 182 -15.19 -20.12 13.28
C PRO A 182 -16.47 -20.80 13.75
N GLY A 183 -17.26 -21.33 12.82
CA GLY A 183 -18.38 -22.20 13.17
C GLY A 183 -17.86 -23.48 13.83
N PRO A 184 -18.67 -24.14 14.68
CA PRO A 184 -18.29 -25.41 15.29
C PRO A 184 -17.85 -26.41 14.22
N ALA A 185 -16.78 -27.15 14.50
CA ALA A 185 -16.24 -28.15 13.57
C ALA A 185 -17.26 -29.28 13.40
N THR A 186 -18.09 -29.20 12.36
CA THR A 186 -19.04 -30.26 12.05
C THR A 186 -18.29 -31.46 11.46
N GLY A 187 -18.49 -32.63 12.06
CA GLY A 187 -18.05 -33.91 11.51
C GLY A 187 -18.84 -34.22 10.25
N GLY A 188 -18.25 -34.01 9.07
CA GLY A 188 -18.89 -34.19 7.77
C GLY A 188 -17.90 -34.10 6.62
N SER A 189 -18.32 -34.47 5.43
CA SER A 189 -17.50 -34.41 4.20
C SER A 189 -17.05 -32.97 3.91
N TRP A 190 -15.93 -32.79 3.19
CA TRP A 190 -15.39 -31.46 2.84
C TRP A 190 -16.42 -30.57 2.14
N ALA A 191 -17.32 -31.18 1.36
CA ALA A 191 -18.45 -30.52 0.72
C ALA A 191 -19.50 -29.98 1.70
N ALA A 192 -19.84 -30.73 2.75
CA ALA A 192 -20.76 -30.30 3.78
C ALA A 192 -20.19 -29.16 4.66
N ARG A 193 -18.85 -29.04 4.73
CA ARG A 193 -18.15 -27.99 5.49
C ARG A 193 -18.07 -26.65 4.75
N HIS A 194 -18.10 -26.65 3.42
CA HIS A 194 -17.94 -25.44 2.61
C HIS A 194 -19.08 -25.22 1.59
N PRO A 195 -20.37 -25.25 2.02
CA PRO A 195 -21.51 -25.17 1.11
C PRO A 195 -21.52 -23.86 0.31
N TYR A 196 -21.07 -22.74 0.89
CA TYR A 196 -21.02 -21.44 0.22
C TYR A 196 -19.88 -21.35 -0.83
N LEU A 197 -18.73 -22.01 -0.60
CA LEU A 197 -17.66 -22.06 -1.60
C LEU A 197 -18.08 -22.93 -2.78
N LEU A 198 -18.72 -24.07 -2.51
CA LEU A 198 -19.28 -24.93 -3.54
C LEU A 198 -20.40 -24.23 -4.31
N ALA A 199 -21.30 -23.53 -3.62
CA ALA A 199 -22.33 -22.73 -4.26
C ALA A 199 -21.71 -21.66 -5.18
N GLY A 200 -20.68 -20.94 -4.72
CA GLY A 200 -19.95 -19.96 -5.51
C GLY A 200 -19.25 -20.54 -6.74
N LEU A 201 -18.57 -21.68 -6.58
CA LEU A 201 -17.96 -22.42 -7.70
C LEU A 201 -19.03 -22.90 -8.69
N ALA A 202 -20.14 -23.42 -8.19
CA ALA A 202 -21.26 -23.85 -9.00
C ALA A 202 -21.88 -22.67 -9.77
N THR A 203 -22.03 -21.48 -9.16
CA THR A 203 -22.49 -20.29 -9.90
C THR A 203 -21.52 -19.89 -10.99
N ILE A 204 -20.21 -19.92 -10.74
CA ILE A 204 -19.20 -19.61 -11.77
C ILE A 204 -19.27 -20.62 -12.93
N VAL A 205 -19.33 -21.91 -12.62
CA VAL A 205 -19.39 -22.97 -13.64
C VAL A 205 -20.69 -22.88 -14.43
N LEU A 206 -21.83 -22.70 -13.76
CA LEU A 206 -23.14 -22.58 -14.39
C LEU A 206 -23.22 -21.32 -15.27
N ALA A 207 -22.71 -20.19 -14.79
CA ALA A 207 -22.61 -18.95 -15.57
C ALA A 207 -21.68 -19.12 -16.78
N GLY A 208 -20.57 -19.84 -16.62
CA GLY A 208 -19.65 -20.15 -17.71
C GLY A 208 -20.29 -21.03 -18.80
N LEU A 209 -21.02 -22.08 -18.40
CA LEU A 209 -21.76 -22.94 -19.32
C LEU A 209 -22.89 -22.19 -20.03
N LEU A 210 -23.63 -21.36 -19.31
CA LEU A 210 -24.64 -20.47 -19.89
C LEU A 210 -24.03 -19.45 -20.84
N GLY A 211 -22.82 -18.98 -20.57
CA GLY A 211 -22.05 -18.09 -21.44
C GLY A 211 -21.70 -18.69 -22.79
N LEU A 212 -21.57 -20.02 -22.90
CA LEU A 212 -21.37 -20.70 -24.19
C LEU A 212 -22.60 -20.63 -25.10
N VAL A 213 -23.80 -20.52 -24.51
CA VAL A 213 -25.08 -20.47 -25.23
C VAL A 213 -25.53 -19.03 -25.45
N LEU A 214 -25.28 -18.15 -24.48
CA LEU A 214 -25.68 -16.75 -24.49
C LEU A 214 -24.43 -15.85 -24.40
N PRO A 215 -23.96 -15.29 -25.53
CA PRO A 215 -22.77 -14.43 -25.55
C PRO A 215 -22.87 -13.23 -24.60
N ALA A 216 -24.08 -12.72 -24.36
CA ALA A 216 -24.35 -11.62 -23.43
C ALA A 216 -24.02 -11.93 -21.95
N ILE A 217 -23.87 -13.21 -21.58
CA ILE A 217 -23.43 -13.63 -20.24
C ILE A 217 -21.90 -13.63 -20.15
N GLN A 218 -21.22 -13.89 -21.26
CA GLN A 218 -19.76 -13.96 -21.30
C GLN A 218 -19.12 -12.59 -21.52
N SER A 219 -19.70 -11.77 -22.39
CA SER A 219 -19.29 -10.39 -22.62
C SER A 219 -20.42 -9.44 -22.27
N TYR A 220 -20.11 -8.45 -21.44
CA TYR A 220 -21.08 -7.43 -21.07
C TYR A 220 -21.50 -6.64 -22.33
N PRO A 221 -22.79 -6.59 -22.68
CA PRO A 221 -23.25 -5.96 -23.92
C PRO A 221 -22.88 -4.48 -24.02
N GLU A 222 -22.44 -4.04 -25.20
CA GLU A 222 -22.03 -2.65 -25.40
C GLU A 222 -23.16 -1.65 -25.19
N ALA A 223 -24.39 -2.03 -25.55
CA ALA A 223 -25.58 -1.20 -25.38
C ALA A 223 -25.92 -0.90 -23.90
N LEU A 224 -25.42 -1.72 -22.96
CA LEU A 224 -25.63 -1.52 -21.52
C LEU A 224 -24.44 -0.82 -20.84
N LYS A 225 -23.39 -0.46 -21.60
CA LYS A 225 -22.24 0.28 -21.06
C LYS A 225 -22.70 1.70 -20.72
N LEU A 226 -22.73 2.01 -19.42
CA LEU A 226 -23.00 3.35 -18.93
C LEU A 226 -21.67 4.11 -18.86
N SER A 227 -21.52 5.17 -19.65
CA SER A 227 -20.37 6.08 -19.52
C SER A 227 -20.79 7.35 -18.79
N SER A 228 -20.00 7.72 -17.78
CA SER A 228 -20.12 8.99 -17.08
C SER A 228 -19.11 10.03 -17.55
N GLY A 229 -18.17 9.65 -18.44
CA GLY A 229 -17.10 10.52 -18.94
C GLY A 229 -17.59 11.88 -19.44
N SER A 230 -18.63 11.90 -20.28
CA SER A 230 -19.17 13.16 -20.82
C SER A 230 -19.70 14.14 -19.77
N PHE A 231 -20.16 13.63 -18.61
CA PHE A 231 -20.58 14.49 -17.50
C PHE A 231 -19.36 15.13 -16.83
N TRP A 232 -18.30 14.35 -16.60
CA TRP A 232 -17.05 14.82 -16.01
C TRP A 232 -16.32 15.81 -16.92
N ASP A 233 -16.25 15.55 -18.22
CA ASP A 233 -15.65 16.48 -19.18
C ASP A 233 -16.39 17.82 -19.20
N ARG A 234 -17.73 17.79 -19.22
CA ARG A 234 -18.56 19.00 -19.14
C ARG A 234 -18.38 19.73 -17.83
N LEU A 235 -18.28 19.00 -16.71
CA LEU A 235 -18.05 19.59 -15.40
C LEU A 235 -16.70 20.31 -15.33
N VAL A 236 -15.62 19.66 -15.79
CA VAL A 236 -14.27 20.25 -15.82
C VAL A 236 -14.23 21.44 -16.76
N ALA A 237 -14.84 21.34 -17.94
CA ALA A 237 -14.96 22.45 -18.88
C ALA A 237 -15.73 23.64 -18.27
N TRP A 238 -16.84 23.38 -17.58
CA TRP A 238 -17.62 24.40 -16.90
C TRP A 238 -16.83 25.08 -15.78
N ILE A 239 -16.09 24.31 -14.96
CA ILE A 239 -15.21 24.86 -13.92
C ILE A 239 -14.15 25.76 -14.56
N ASN A 240 -13.51 25.29 -15.63
CA ASN A 240 -12.49 26.05 -16.33
C ASN A 240 -13.07 27.36 -16.89
N VAL A 241 -14.20 27.32 -17.58
CA VAL A 241 -14.80 28.53 -18.17
C VAL A 241 -15.24 29.55 -17.12
N ASN A 242 -15.81 29.12 -15.99
CA ASN A 242 -16.39 30.06 -15.01
C ASN A 242 -15.42 30.49 -13.90
N TYR A 243 -14.45 29.64 -13.56
CA TYR A 243 -13.59 29.85 -12.40
C TYR A 243 -12.10 29.94 -12.73
N PHE A 244 -11.68 29.87 -14.00
CA PHE A 244 -10.25 29.92 -14.36
C PHE A 244 -9.53 31.12 -13.72
N ASP A 245 -10.08 32.33 -13.85
CA ASP A 245 -9.44 33.54 -13.30
C ASP A 245 -9.32 33.47 -11.77
N THR A 246 -10.37 33.00 -11.09
CA THR A 246 -10.36 32.86 -9.62
C THR A 246 -9.38 31.79 -9.14
N LEU A 247 -9.33 30.66 -9.84
CA LEU A 247 -8.42 29.55 -9.54
C LEU A 247 -6.97 29.95 -9.84
N GLU A 248 -6.74 30.69 -10.93
CA GLU A 248 -5.43 31.22 -11.28
C GLU A 248 -4.96 32.29 -10.30
N ALA A 249 -5.83 33.20 -9.89
CA ALA A 249 -5.52 34.20 -8.86
C ALA A 249 -5.15 33.51 -7.53
N PHE A 250 -5.90 32.50 -7.12
CA PHE A 250 -5.59 31.72 -5.91
C PHE A 250 -4.28 30.95 -6.04
N LYS A 251 -4.05 30.25 -7.17
CA LYS A 251 -2.79 29.57 -7.50
C LYS A 251 -1.62 30.55 -7.40
N ASN A 252 -1.74 31.73 -7.99
CA ASN A 252 -0.69 32.75 -8.01
C ASN A 252 -0.45 33.35 -6.62
N LEU A 253 -1.51 33.59 -5.83
CA LEU A 253 -1.39 34.02 -4.44
C LEU A 253 -0.60 33.01 -3.62
N LEU A 254 -0.93 31.72 -3.73
CA LEU A 254 -0.22 30.65 -3.02
C LEU A 254 1.22 30.52 -3.53
N LEU A 255 1.42 30.53 -4.84
CA LEU A 255 2.73 30.34 -5.48
C LEU A 255 3.70 31.48 -5.12
N LEU A 256 3.26 32.74 -5.28
CA LEU A 256 4.09 33.92 -5.13
C LEU A 256 4.27 34.34 -3.66
N ASN A 257 3.23 34.24 -2.82
CA ASN A 257 3.29 34.77 -1.46
C ASN A 257 3.68 33.72 -0.41
N LEU A 258 3.49 32.43 -0.68
CA LEU A 258 3.79 31.37 0.27
C LEU A 258 4.93 30.46 -0.22
N LEU A 259 4.77 29.90 -1.42
CA LEU A 259 5.65 28.84 -1.93
C LEU A 259 7.03 29.38 -2.33
N ILE A 260 7.13 30.37 -3.21
CA ILE A 260 8.42 30.91 -3.66
C ILE A 260 9.27 31.49 -2.52
N PRO A 261 8.72 32.35 -1.62
CA PRO A 261 9.51 32.94 -0.54
C PRO A 261 10.11 31.86 0.37
N PHE A 262 9.30 30.88 0.76
CA PHE A 262 9.76 29.78 1.62
C PHE A 262 10.75 28.86 0.89
N LYS A 263 10.55 28.59 -0.41
CA LYS A 263 11.51 27.87 -1.26
C LYS A 263 12.88 28.56 -1.25
N ARG A 264 12.91 29.89 -1.43
CA ARG A 264 14.16 30.67 -1.44
C ARG A 264 14.87 30.58 -0.10
N VAL A 265 14.16 30.88 1.00
CA VAL A 265 14.73 30.78 2.36
C VAL A 265 15.37 29.42 2.59
N LEU A 266 14.70 28.33 2.19
CA LEU A 266 15.20 26.99 2.45
C LEU A 266 16.40 26.60 1.56
N LEU A 267 16.45 27.07 0.32
CA LEU A 267 17.55 26.81 -0.61
C LEU A 267 18.77 27.69 -0.36
N ASP A 268 18.58 28.90 0.17
CA ASP A 268 19.66 29.83 0.51
C ASP A 268 20.40 29.42 1.80
N LEU A 269 19.86 28.47 2.57
CA LEU A 269 20.55 27.94 3.75
C LEU A 269 21.81 27.16 3.34
N PRO A 270 22.98 27.47 3.94
CA PRO A 270 24.20 26.72 3.67
C PRO A 270 24.03 25.27 4.13
N TRP A 271 24.40 24.32 3.28
CA TRP A 271 24.24 22.89 3.56
C TRP A 271 24.89 22.48 4.87
N LEU A 272 26.08 23.04 5.15
CA LEU A 272 26.82 22.78 6.38
C LEU A 272 26.03 23.25 7.61
N GLY A 273 25.37 24.41 7.52
CA GLY A 273 24.55 24.94 8.60
C GLY A 273 23.37 24.02 8.92
N VAL A 274 22.69 23.50 7.90
CA VAL A 274 21.56 22.56 8.07
C VAL A 274 22.04 21.23 8.66
N VAL A 275 23.14 20.67 8.16
CA VAL A 275 23.74 19.43 8.69
C VAL A 275 24.12 19.59 10.16
N LEU A 276 24.78 20.69 10.51
CA LEU A 276 25.19 20.98 11.90
C LEU A 276 23.97 21.19 12.80
N LEU A 277 22.93 21.88 12.32
CA LEU A 277 21.69 22.08 13.07
C LEU A 277 20.99 20.75 13.35
N LEU A 278 20.91 19.85 12.37
CA LEU A 278 20.34 18.50 12.55
C LEU A 278 21.20 17.62 13.45
N GLY A 279 22.52 17.74 13.36
CA GLY A 279 23.46 17.07 14.29
C GLY A 279 23.28 17.56 15.72
N TRP A 280 23.20 18.88 15.92
CA TRP A 280 22.97 19.50 17.22
C TRP A 280 21.62 19.12 17.82
N ALA A 281 20.55 19.14 17.02
CA ALA A 281 19.23 18.67 17.44
C ALA A 281 19.25 17.19 17.82
N GLY A 282 19.92 16.34 17.02
CA GLY A 282 20.11 14.91 17.31
C GLY A 282 20.87 14.67 18.61
N TRP A 283 21.92 15.47 18.87
CA TRP A 283 22.68 15.40 20.12
C TRP A 283 21.82 15.72 21.34
N ARG A 284 21.01 16.79 21.26
CA ARG A 284 20.14 17.22 22.35
C ARG A 284 19.02 16.23 22.64
N LEU A 285 18.47 15.57 21.61
CA LEU A 285 17.30 14.69 21.76
C LEU A 285 17.65 13.23 22.07
N GLY A 286 18.78 12.73 21.57
CA GLY A 286 19.12 11.30 21.65
C GLY A 286 20.61 11.00 21.85
N GLY A 287 21.39 12.00 22.24
CA GLY A 287 22.83 11.87 22.50
C GLY A 287 23.67 11.73 21.23
N VAL A 288 24.95 11.37 21.43
CA VAL A 288 25.98 11.39 20.36
C VAL A 288 25.66 10.44 19.21
N ARG A 289 25.07 9.27 19.50
CA ARG A 289 24.74 8.29 18.45
C ARG A 289 23.70 8.84 17.48
N LEU A 290 22.65 9.49 17.99
CA LEU A 290 21.63 10.11 17.14
C LEU A 290 22.22 11.28 16.36
N ALA A 291 23.05 12.11 16.99
CA ALA A 291 23.74 13.23 16.35
C ALA A 291 24.55 12.81 15.12
N LEU A 292 25.33 11.72 15.25
CA LEU A 292 26.14 11.20 14.15
C LEU A 292 25.26 10.71 12.98
N VAL A 293 24.12 10.09 13.28
CA VAL A 293 23.18 9.64 12.23
C VAL A 293 22.49 10.83 11.57
N THR A 294 22.00 11.80 12.35
CA THR A 294 21.25 12.95 11.84
C THR A 294 22.12 13.98 11.13
N ALA A 295 23.43 14.04 11.42
CA ALA A 295 24.39 14.80 10.63
C ALA A 295 24.92 13.99 9.43
N GLY A 296 25.18 12.69 9.62
CA GLY A 296 25.79 11.83 8.61
C GLY A 296 24.89 11.57 7.39
N LEU A 297 23.59 11.32 7.59
CA LEU A 297 22.68 11.03 6.48
C LEU A 297 22.47 12.24 5.54
N PRO A 298 22.19 13.47 6.02
CA PRO A 298 22.11 14.63 5.14
C PRO A 298 23.46 15.00 4.51
N LEU A 299 24.57 14.77 5.22
CA LEU A 299 25.91 14.94 4.65
C LEU A 299 26.15 13.98 3.48
N LEU A 300 25.69 12.73 3.56
CA LEU A 300 25.74 11.80 2.44
C LEU A 300 24.96 12.32 1.23
N ILE A 301 23.77 12.90 1.44
CA ILE A 301 22.97 13.51 0.36
C ILE A 301 23.74 14.66 -0.30
N ALA A 302 24.42 15.49 0.49
CA ALA A 302 25.28 16.55 -0.02
C ALA A 302 26.45 16.00 -0.84
N MET A 303 27.12 14.94 -0.36
CA MET A 303 28.23 14.28 -1.06
C MET A 303 27.81 13.65 -2.39
N ILE A 304 26.58 13.14 -2.50
CA ILE A 304 26.03 12.59 -3.75
C ILE A 304 25.66 13.71 -4.75
N GLY A 305 25.67 14.98 -4.32
CA GLY A 305 25.32 16.13 -5.16
C GLY A 305 23.82 16.36 -5.31
N LEU A 306 22.99 15.74 -4.45
CA LEU A 306 21.52 15.84 -4.49
C LEU A 306 20.96 16.84 -3.48
N TRP A 307 21.79 17.69 -2.87
CA TRP A 307 21.39 18.63 -1.82
C TRP A 307 20.21 19.52 -2.24
N GLU A 308 20.31 20.21 -3.38
CA GLU A 308 19.26 21.12 -3.84
C GLU A 308 17.91 20.40 -4.06
N LYS A 309 17.95 19.20 -4.66
CA LYS A 309 16.75 18.37 -4.89
C LYS A 309 16.14 17.87 -3.57
N ALA A 310 16.98 17.53 -2.60
CA ALA A 310 16.53 17.15 -1.26
C ALA A 310 15.87 18.33 -0.54
N MET A 311 16.45 19.53 -0.60
CA MET A 311 15.85 20.73 -0.01
C MET A 311 14.53 21.10 -0.68
N ILE A 312 14.39 20.94 -2.00
CA ILE A 312 13.08 21.09 -2.69
C ILE A 312 12.05 20.09 -2.16
N THR A 313 12.47 18.86 -1.87
CA THR A 313 11.57 17.84 -1.31
C THR A 313 11.14 18.21 0.12
N VAL A 314 12.07 18.64 0.97
CA VAL A 314 11.78 19.13 2.33
C VAL A 314 10.86 20.35 2.28
N TYR A 315 11.10 21.27 1.34
CA TYR A 315 10.28 22.44 1.08
C TYR A 315 8.82 22.06 0.78
N LEU A 316 8.59 21.16 -0.19
CA LEU A 316 7.24 20.72 -0.57
C LEU A 316 6.54 20.00 0.58
N CYS A 317 7.23 19.06 1.25
CA CYS A 317 6.66 18.32 2.38
C CYS A 317 6.37 19.23 3.58
N GLY A 318 7.26 20.17 3.89
CA GLY A 318 7.11 21.10 5.00
C GLY A 318 5.90 22.00 4.86
N ILE A 319 5.76 22.69 3.71
CA ILE A 319 4.58 23.54 3.45
C ILE A 319 3.31 22.69 3.41
N SER A 320 3.32 21.54 2.74
CA SER A 320 2.15 20.68 2.67
C SER A 320 1.69 20.23 4.06
N THR A 321 2.63 19.90 4.95
CA THR A 321 2.33 19.52 6.33
C THR A 321 1.78 20.70 7.13
N LEU A 322 2.34 21.90 6.97
CA LEU A 322 1.84 23.11 7.62
C LEU A 322 0.41 23.45 7.17
N ILE A 323 0.13 23.42 5.86
CA ILE A 323 -1.22 23.65 5.33
C ILE A 323 -2.18 22.56 5.82
N ALA A 324 -1.76 21.30 5.80
CA ALA A 324 -2.57 20.20 6.28
C ALA A 324 -2.89 20.34 7.79
N LEU A 325 -1.95 20.80 8.61
CA LEU A 325 -2.19 21.08 10.03
C LEU A 325 -3.13 22.28 10.22
N LEU A 326 -2.95 23.35 9.44
CA LEU A 326 -3.80 24.55 9.49
C LEU A 326 -5.26 24.25 9.11
N ILE A 327 -5.50 23.30 8.21
CA ILE A 327 -6.85 22.87 7.83
C ILE A 327 -7.37 21.76 8.76
N GLY A 328 -6.52 20.80 9.11
CA GLY A 328 -6.89 19.63 9.90
C GLY A 328 -7.25 19.98 11.34
N VAL A 329 -6.39 20.73 12.03
CA VAL A 329 -6.60 21.05 13.47
C VAL A 329 -7.94 21.77 13.73
N PRO A 330 -8.41 22.70 12.87
CA PRO A 330 -9.75 23.27 13.02
C PRO A 330 -10.91 22.31 12.72
N ILE A 331 -10.70 21.30 11.87
CA ILE A 331 -11.75 20.36 11.46
C ILE A 331 -11.90 19.22 12.48
N GLY A 332 -10.83 18.83 13.18
CA GLY A 332 -10.80 17.77 14.19
C GLY A 332 -9.83 16.65 13.82
#